data_AF-A0A151UG90-F1
#
_entry.id   AF-A0A151UG90-F1
#
_cell.length_a   1.000
_cell.length_b   1.000
_cell.length_c   1.000
_cell.angle_alpha   90.00
_cell.angle_beta   90.00
_cell.angle_gamma   90.00
#
_symmetry.space_group_name_H-M   'P 1'
#
loop_
_entity.id
_entity.type
_entity.pdbx_description
1 polymer ?
#
loop_
_entity_poly.entity_id
_entity_poly.type
_entity_poly.pdbx_seq_one_letter_code
_entity_poly.pdbx_strand_id
1 'polypeptide(L)' 'VYVGEKMKRFVIPVSYLNQHSFRDLLNQAEEEFGYDHPMGGLTIPCTEDEFLNVTSNSNDL' A
#
# COMPACT_ATOMS: atom_id res chain seq x y z
N VAL A 1 0.03 -4.80 -4.56
CA VAL A 1 -0.32 -4.56 -3.14
C VAL A 1 -1.80 -4.82 -2.94
N TYR A 2 -2.23 -5.21 -1.75
CA TYR A 2 -3.63 -5.47 -1.40
C TYR A 2 -4.14 -4.41 -0.42
N VAL A 3 -5.32 -3.85 -0.67
CA VAL A 3 -5.86 -2.70 0.07
C VAL A 3 -7.36 -2.88 0.33
N GLY A 4 -7.82 -2.38 1.48
CA GLY A 4 -9.23 -2.32 1.86
C GLY A 4 -9.84 -3.66 2.25
N GLU A 5 -11.09 -3.62 2.74
CA GLU A 5 -11.82 -4.79 3.25
C GLU A 5 -11.95 -5.92 2.23
N LYS A 6 -12.05 -5.57 0.94
CA LYS A 6 -12.17 -6.52 -0.16
C LYS A 6 -10.82 -7.06 -0.65
N MET A 7 -9.71 -6.67 -0.01
CA MET A 7 -8.34 -7.05 -0.38
C MET A 7 -8.10 -6.84 -1.88
N LYS A 8 -8.43 -5.66 -2.38
CA LYS A 8 -8.33 -5.35 -3.80
C LYS A 8 -6.86 -5.22 -4.20
N ARG A 9 -6.49 -5.87 -5.30
CA ARG A 9 -5.12 -5.86 -5.81
C ARG A 9 -4.85 -4.61 -6.66
N PHE A 10 -3.84 -3.83 -6.27
CA PHE A 10 -3.29 -2.73 -7.05
C PHE A 10 -1.90 -3.07 -7.58
N VAL A 11 -1.63 -2.66 -8.82
CA VAL A 11 -0.30 -2.65 -9.43
C VAL A 11 0.22 -1.23 -9.33
N ILE A 12 1.41 -1.06 -8.77
CA ILE A 12 2.04 0.24 -8.59
C ILE A 12 3.46 0.20 -9.17
N PRO A 13 3.97 1.34 -9.67
CA PRO A 13 5.38 1.47 -9.98
C PRO A 13 6.25 1.26 -8.74
N VAL A 14 7.42 0.64 -8.90
CA VAL A 14 8.37 0.42 -7.80
C VAL A 14 8.86 1.75 -7.19
N SER A 15 8.84 2.84 -7.96
CA SER A 15 9.22 4.18 -7.49
C SER A 15 8.38 4.68 -6.31
N TYR A 16 7.17 4.16 -6.13
CA TYR A 16 6.27 4.55 -5.05
C TYR A 16 6.82 4.16 -3.68
N LEU A 17 7.61 3.07 -3.60
CA LEU A 17 8.26 2.62 -2.36
C LEU A 17 9.25 3.65 -1.78
N ASN A 18 9.67 4.63 -2.60
CA ASN A 18 10.56 5.71 -2.17
C ASN A 18 9.80 6.96 -1.69
N GLN A 19 8.49 7.03 -1.86
CA GLN A 19 7.69 8.16 -1.41
C GLN A 19 7.47 8.09 0.10
N HIS A 20 7.54 9.24 0.76
CA HIS A 20 7.38 9.31 2.21
C HIS A 20 6.01 8.78 2.65
N SER A 21 4.95 9.24 1.99
CA SER A 21 3.58 8.81 2.22
C SER A 21 3.39 7.30 2.07
N PHE A 22 4.06 6.68 1.09
CA PHE A 22 4.00 5.23 0.91
C PHE A 22 4.83 4.49 1.96
N ARG A 23 5.97 5.03 2.39
CA ARG A 23 6.76 4.46 3.49
C ARG A 23 6.01 4.49 4.81
N ASP A 24 5.24 5.53 5.07
CA ASP A 24 4.39 5.61 6.27
C ASP A 24 3.38 4.43 6.27
N LEU A 25 2.78 4.13 5.11
CA LEU A 25 1.91 2.95 4.95
C LEU A 25 2.64 1.61 5.12
N LEU A 26 3.90 1.51 4.67
CA LEU A 26 4.72 0.31 4.86
C LEU A 26 5.05 0.06 6.33
N ASN A 27 5.38 1.12 7.07
CA ASN A 27 5.66 1.02 8.50
C ASN A 27 4.40 0.55 9.26
N GLN A 28 3.24 1.10 8.92
CA GLN A 28 1.96 0.63 9.49
C GLN A 28 1.69 -0.83 9.15
N ALA A 29 1.98 -1.25 7.91
CA ALA A 29 1.82 -2.64 7.50
C ALA A 29 2.74 -3.59 8.29
N GLU A 30 3.97 -3.19 8.57
CA GLU A 30 4.90 -3.95 9.41
C GLU A 30 4.43 -4.01 10.87
N GLU A 31 3.94 -2.90 11.43
CA GLU A 31 3.42 -2.87 12.80
C GLU A 31 2.18 -3.76 12.99
N GLU A 32 1.27 -3.80 12.01
CA GLU A 32 0.02 -4.56 12.11
C GLU A 32 0.16 -6.03 11.71
N PHE A 33 0.90 -6.31 10.63
CA PHE A 33 0.96 -7.65 10.03
C PHE A 33 2.34 -8.32 10.18
N GLY A 34 3.38 -7.57 10.58
CA GLY A 34 4.75 -8.07 10.56
C GLY A 34 5.15 -8.58 9.18
N TYR A 35 5.67 -9.81 9.13
CA TYR A 35 6.03 -10.50 7.88
C TYR A 35 4.98 -11.53 7.45
N ASP A 36 3.93 -11.75 8.24
CA ASP A 36 2.90 -12.76 7.96
C ASP A 36 1.76 -12.15 7.16
N HIS A 37 1.94 -12.13 5.84
CA HIS A 37 0.90 -11.67 4.91
C HIS A 37 0.15 -12.87 4.33
N PRO A 38 -1.11 -13.12 4.72
CA PRO A 38 -1.84 -14.33 4.35
C PRO A 38 -2.07 -14.49 2.83
N MET A 39 -2.04 -13.39 2.07
CA MET A 39 -2.17 -13.41 0.61
C MET A 39 -0.82 -13.48 -0.12
N GLY A 40 0.30 -13.65 0.60
CA GLY A 40 1.66 -13.72 0.08
C GLY A 40 2.19 -12.42 -0.54
N GLY A 41 1.37 -11.36 -0.58
CA GLY A 41 1.76 -10.05 -1.06
C GLY A 41 1.50 -8.98 0.00
N LEU A 42 2.14 -7.83 -0.16
CA LEU A 42 2.05 -6.71 0.76
C LEU A 42 0.60 -6.23 0.92
N THR A 43 0.08 -6.37 2.14
CA THR A 43 -1.18 -5.80 2.61
C THR A 43 -0.92 -4.41 3.16
N ILE A 44 -1.70 -3.42 2.72
CA ILE A 44 -1.60 -2.04 3.21
C ILE A 44 -2.80 -1.76 4.13
N PRO A 45 -2.58 -1.33 5.39
CA PRO A 45 -3.64 -1.08 6.35
C PRO A 45 -4.27 0.32 6.14
N CYS A 46 -4.90 0.52 4.98
CA CYS A 46 -5.70 1.72 4.72
C CYS A 46 -6.90 1.41 3.83
N THR A 47 -7.80 2.39 3.72
CA THR A 47 -8.93 2.31 2.79
C THR A 47 -8.47 2.45 1.34
N GLU A 48 -9.28 1.98 0.40
CA GLU A 48 -8.99 2.16 -1.04
C GLU A 48 -8.85 3.65 -1.40
N ASP A 49 -9.65 4.53 -0.80
CA ASP A 49 -9.63 5.98 -1.08
C ASP A 49 -8.36 6.66 -0.56
N GLU A 50 -7.90 6.32 0.64
CA GLU A 50 -6.63 6.82 1.19
C GLU A 50 -5.44 6.35 0.35
N PHE A 51 -5.45 5.08 -0.06
CA PHE A 51 -4.42 4.54 -0.94
C PHE A 51 -4.40 5.26 -2.29
N LEU A 52 -5.57 5.50 -2.89
CA LEU A 52 -5.68 6.26 -4.12
C LEU A 52 -5.16 7.68 -3.95
N ASN A 53 -5.44 8.37 -2.84
CA ASN A 53 -4.90 9.71 -2.58
C ASN A 53 -3.37 9.72 -2.45
N VAL A 54 -2.79 8.73 -1.77
CA VAL A 54 -1.32 8.58 -1.65
C VAL A 54 -0.69 8.30 -3.02
N THR A 55 -1.35 7.49 -3.84
CA THR A 55 -0.85 7.09 -5.15
C THR A 55 -1.12 8.12 -6.27
N SER A 56 -2.12 9.00 -6.10
CA SER A 56 -2.51 9.99 -7.12
C SER A 56 -1.53 11.17 -7.22
N ASN A 57 -0.74 11.44 -6.18
CA ASN A 57 0.21 12.55 -6.16
C ASN A 57 1.49 12.30 -6.97
N SER A 58 1.52 11.24 -7.78
CA SER A 58 2.61 10.94 -8.71
C SER A 58 2.05 10.70 -10.09
N ASN A 59 1.98 11.78 -10.86
CA ASN A 59 1.84 11.72 -12.31
C ASN A 59 3.02 10.91 -12.89
N ASP A 60 2.83 9.60 -13.04
CA ASP A 60 3.55 8.73 -13.95
C ASP A 60 2.59 7.60 -14.34
N LEU A 61 1.66 7.94 -15.25
CA LEU A 61 0.88 7.01 -16.06
C LEU A 61 1.51 6.95 -17.45
#